data_AF-A0A9X4ECV8-F1
#
_entry.id   AF-A0A9X4ECV8-F1
#
_cell.length_a   1.000
_cell.length_b   1.000
_cell.length_c   1.000
_cell.angle_alpha   90.00
_cell.angle_beta   90.00
_cell.angle_gamma   90.00
#
_symmetry.space_group_name_H-M   'P 1'
#
loop_
_entity.id
_entity.type
_entity.pdbx_description
1 polymer ?
#
loop_
_entity_poly.entity_id
_entity_poly.type
_entity_poly.pdbx_seq_one_letter_code
_entity_poly.pdbx_strand_id
1 'polypeptide(L)'
;MGETRDISYLYRDIEGHVTTALNNLAEIKISNPQGSQNLEAIRGKLIEIRENFNSEFSFLESNSEWERFTVAFFGETNAGKSTLIESLRIIFNEQQRQERIRQNQATADDIAAVFSQDSARLIDDLNRRYLAFDADVAVIGQGITDLAATVRQEGAVVRDVIDGLAERQDAARQQVGALGRDIAALQDGQRREAEATRRATAQNAAGIVAALADRAAAFSRDMAALGAAVAGAEAIAREERRRRTLLRNLIWAVGGVVLGVLGGALGFLLLHRPG
;
A
#
# COMPACT_ATOMS: atom_id res chain seq x y z
N MET A 1 35.98 -62.90 -73.09
CA MET A 1 36.18 -61.46 -73.35
C MET A 1 34.99 -60.76 -72.73
N GLY A 2 35.11 -60.28 -71.49
CA GLY A 2 34.02 -59.62 -70.78
C GLY A 2 34.02 -58.14 -71.11
N GLU A 3 32.90 -57.61 -71.58
CA GLU A 3 32.71 -56.18 -71.83
C GLU A 3 32.97 -55.39 -70.55
N THR A 4 34.02 -54.57 -70.54
CA THR A 4 34.19 -53.51 -69.54
C THR A 4 33.10 -52.49 -69.83
N ARG A 5 31.94 -52.61 -69.17
CA ARG A 5 30.88 -51.61 -69.30
C ARG A 5 31.42 -50.29 -68.75
N ASP A 6 31.58 -49.32 -69.63
CA ASP A 6 31.96 -47.95 -69.32
C ASP A 6 31.00 -47.41 -68.23
N ILE A 7 31.55 -46.93 -67.12
CA ILE A 7 30.74 -46.40 -66.00
C ILE A 7 29.84 -45.26 -66.51
N SER A 8 30.34 -44.49 -67.48
CA SER A 8 29.59 -43.44 -68.18
C SER A 8 28.31 -43.95 -68.83
N TYR A 9 28.29 -45.20 -69.30
CA TYR A 9 27.11 -45.84 -69.88
C TYR A 9 26.05 -46.15 -68.81
N LEU A 10 26.45 -46.64 -67.63
CA LEU A 10 25.51 -46.93 -66.54
C LEU A 10 24.85 -45.66 -65.99
N TYR A 11 25.60 -44.57 -65.90
CA TYR A 11 25.06 -43.28 -65.47
C TYR A 11 24.08 -42.69 -66.49
N ARG A 12 24.40 -42.78 -67.79
CA ARG A 12 23.51 -42.35 -68.87
C ARG A 12 22.23 -43.18 -68.93
N ASP A 13 22.31 -44.47 -68.60
CA ASP A 13 21.14 -45.36 -68.54
C ASP A 13 20.21 -44.99 -67.36
N ILE A 14 20.77 -44.68 -66.19
CA ILE A 14 20.00 -44.22 -65.03
C ILE A 14 19.34 -42.86 -65.31
N GLU A 15 20.05 -41.92 -65.93
CA GLU A 15 19.48 -40.64 -66.36
C GLU A 15 18.31 -40.86 -67.35
N GLY A 16 18.47 -41.81 -68.27
CA GLY A 16 17.43 -42.24 -69.21
C GLY A 16 16.17 -42.71 -68.47
N HIS A 17 16.31 -43.62 -67.50
CA HIS A 17 15.18 -44.13 -66.73
C HIS A 17 14.47 -43.04 -65.90
N VAL A 18 15.20 -42.10 -65.30
CA VAL A 18 14.62 -40.96 -64.55
C VAL A 18 13.86 -40.02 -65.49
N THR A 19 14.39 -39.77 -66.69
CA THR A 19 13.74 -38.96 -67.71
C THR A 19 12.45 -39.62 -68.22
N THR A 20 12.48 -40.93 -68.45
CA THR A 20 11.29 -41.70 -68.81
C THR A 20 10.24 -41.66 -67.71
N ALA A 21 10.63 -41.79 -66.43
CA ALA A 21 9.70 -41.67 -65.31
C ALA A 21 9.04 -40.29 -65.22
N LEU A 22 9.80 -39.21 -65.48
CA LEU A 22 9.26 -37.84 -65.54
C LEU A 22 8.26 -37.65 -66.69
N ASN A 23 8.54 -38.21 -67.86
CA ASN A 23 7.63 -38.14 -69.01
C ASN A 23 6.34 -38.92 -68.74
N ASN A 24 6.45 -40.12 -68.16
CA ASN A 24 5.29 -40.92 -67.77
C ASN A 24 4.41 -40.21 -66.74
N LEU A 25 5.02 -39.49 -65.78
CA LEU A 25 4.28 -38.68 -64.80
C LEU A 25 3.60 -37.46 -65.44
N ALA A 26 4.16 -36.90 -66.52
CA ALA A 26 3.57 -35.77 -67.25
C ALA A 26 2.29 -36.15 -68.03
N GLU A 27 2.15 -37.42 -68.40
CA GLU A 27 0.99 -37.92 -69.16
C GLU A 27 -0.22 -38.27 -68.26
N ILE A 28 -0.02 -38.41 -66.94
CA ILE A 28 -1.08 -38.77 -66.01
C ILE A 28 -1.94 -37.54 -65.68
N LYS A 29 -3.20 -37.55 -66.11
CA LYS A 29 -4.19 -36.51 -65.77
C LYS A 29 -5.04 -36.93 -64.57
N ILE A 30 -4.97 -36.15 -63.48
CA ILE A 30 -5.76 -36.38 -62.27
C ILE A 30 -6.77 -35.24 -62.06
N SER A 31 -8.04 -35.58 -61.90
CA SER A 31 -9.14 -34.62 -61.71
C SER A 31 -9.32 -34.15 -60.24
N ASN A 32 -8.69 -34.81 -59.28
CA ASN A 32 -8.75 -34.46 -57.85
C ASN A 32 -7.70 -33.38 -57.50
N PRO A 33 -8.08 -32.24 -56.88
CA PRO A 33 -7.15 -31.19 -56.46
C PRO A 33 -5.97 -31.68 -55.62
N GLN A 34 -6.20 -32.60 -54.69
CA GLN A 34 -5.14 -33.10 -53.79
C GLN A 34 -4.23 -34.12 -54.48
N GLY A 35 -4.75 -34.88 -55.44
CA GLY A 35 -3.95 -35.77 -56.28
C GLY A 35 -3.07 -35.00 -57.26
N SER A 36 -3.57 -33.89 -57.82
CA SER A 36 -2.77 -32.99 -58.64
C SER A 36 -1.65 -32.33 -57.86
N GLN A 37 -1.89 -31.88 -56.62
CA GLN A 37 -0.83 -31.34 -55.76
C GLN A 37 0.25 -32.39 -55.44
N ASN A 38 -0.15 -33.63 -55.12
CA ASN A 38 0.81 -34.70 -54.85
C ASN A 38 1.63 -35.09 -56.08
N LEU A 39 1.02 -35.10 -57.28
CA LEU A 39 1.75 -35.33 -58.53
C LEU A 39 2.77 -34.24 -58.81
N GLU A 40 2.39 -32.98 -58.65
CA GLU A 40 3.33 -31.86 -58.82
C GLU A 40 4.46 -31.92 -57.78
N ALA A 41 4.19 -32.35 -56.55
CA ALA A 41 5.22 -32.56 -55.54
C ALA A 41 6.19 -33.70 -55.91
N ILE A 42 5.68 -34.84 -56.39
CA ILE A 42 6.50 -35.97 -56.84
C ILE A 42 7.32 -35.57 -58.08
N ARG A 43 6.71 -34.85 -59.02
CA ARG A 43 7.38 -34.33 -60.21
C ARG A 43 8.50 -33.37 -59.83
N GLY A 44 8.23 -32.43 -58.93
CA GLY A 44 9.23 -31.51 -58.38
C GLY A 44 10.40 -32.26 -57.75
N LYS A 45 10.13 -33.28 -56.94
CA LYS A 45 11.17 -34.13 -56.35
C LYS A 45 11.98 -34.93 -57.37
N LEU A 46 11.36 -35.47 -58.42
CA LEU A 46 12.11 -36.17 -59.47
C LEU A 46 12.97 -35.22 -60.29
N ILE A 47 12.50 -34.00 -60.55
CA ILE A 47 13.28 -32.96 -61.22
C ILE A 47 14.50 -32.61 -60.35
N GLU A 48 14.28 -32.39 -59.05
CA GLU A 48 15.35 -32.13 -58.08
C GLU A 48 16.37 -33.26 -58.04
N ILE A 49 15.93 -34.52 -57.96
CA ILE A 49 16.82 -35.69 -57.99
C ILE A 49 17.62 -35.74 -59.28
N ARG A 50 17.00 -35.49 -60.44
CA ARG A 50 17.69 -35.47 -61.73
C ARG A 50 18.74 -34.36 -61.79
N GLU A 51 18.41 -33.16 -61.34
CA GLU A 51 19.34 -32.02 -61.33
C GLU A 51 20.53 -32.27 -60.40
N ASN A 52 20.27 -32.78 -59.20
CA ASN A 52 21.32 -33.16 -58.26
C ASN A 52 22.19 -34.27 -58.83
N PHE A 53 21.58 -35.34 -59.37
CA PHE A 53 22.31 -36.45 -59.97
C PHE A 53 23.18 -36.01 -61.15
N ASN A 54 22.65 -35.18 -62.05
CA ASN A 54 23.40 -34.67 -63.19
C ASN A 54 24.53 -33.72 -62.75
N SER A 55 24.32 -32.91 -61.72
CA SER A 55 25.38 -32.04 -61.18
C SER A 55 26.49 -32.83 -60.49
N GLU A 56 26.14 -33.84 -59.69
CA GLU A 56 27.11 -34.74 -59.06
C GLU A 56 27.85 -35.58 -60.10
N PHE A 57 27.14 -36.07 -61.12
CA PHE A 57 27.77 -36.82 -62.20
C PHE A 57 28.72 -35.95 -63.02
N SER A 58 28.32 -34.73 -63.39
CA SER A 58 29.19 -33.79 -64.11
C SER A 58 30.40 -33.36 -63.25
N PHE A 59 30.20 -33.20 -61.95
CA PHE A 59 31.29 -32.98 -61.00
C PHE A 59 32.23 -34.18 -60.96
N LEU A 60 31.71 -35.40 -60.86
CA LEU A 60 32.51 -36.61 -60.89
C LEU A 60 33.27 -36.69 -62.22
N GLU A 61 32.59 -36.68 -63.37
CA GLU A 61 33.19 -36.73 -64.72
C GLU A 61 34.32 -35.71 -64.92
N SER A 62 34.14 -34.47 -64.45
CA SER A 62 35.15 -33.41 -64.59
C SER A 62 36.32 -33.49 -63.59
N ASN A 63 36.14 -34.16 -62.44
CA ASN A 63 37.15 -34.23 -61.37
C ASN A 63 37.76 -35.63 -61.19
N SER A 64 37.20 -36.63 -61.84
CA SER A 64 37.68 -38.00 -61.80
C SER A 64 38.74 -38.22 -62.86
N GLU A 65 39.96 -38.55 -62.42
CA GLU A 65 41.05 -38.89 -63.32
C GLU A 65 40.99 -40.37 -63.75
N TRP A 66 39.91 -40.75 -64.43
CA TRP A 66 39.76 -42.12 -64.95
C TRP A 66 40.84 -42.50 -65.97
N GLU A 67 41.59 -41.52 -66.49
CA GLU A 67 42.67 -41.70 -67.46
C GLU A 67 44.09 -41.76 -66.84
N ARG A 68 44.25 -41.63 -65.51
CA ARG A 68 45.59 -41.73 -64.91
C ARG A 68 46.07 -43.18 -64.86
N PHE A 69 47.00 -43.51 -65.75
CA PHE A 69 47.78 -44.75 -65.68
C PHE A 69 48.72 -44.71 -64.45
N THR A 70 48.27 -45.32 -63.36
CA THR A 70 49.04 -45.40 -62.11
C THR A 70 50.02 -46.57 -62.16
N VAL A 71 51.32 -46.28 -62.14
CA VAL A 71 52.37 -47.30 -62.07
C VAL A 71 52.97 -47.31 -60.67
N ALA A 72 52.94 -48.48 -60.02
CA ALA A 72 53.59 -48.71 -58.74
C ALA A 72 54.87 -49.54 -58.93
N PHE A 73 55.99 -49.07 -58.39
CA PHE A 73 57.27 -49.76 -58.44
C PHE A 73 57.56 -50.47 -57.10
N PHE A 74 57.68 -51.80 -57.12
CA PHE A 74 58.00 -52.62 -55.94
C PHE A 74 59.40 -53.25 -56.09
N GLY A 75 60.10 -53.46 -54.98
CA GLY A 75 61.42 -54.10 -54.96
C GLY A 75 62.22 -53.78 -53.69
N GLU A 76 63.35 -54.44 -53.48
CA GLU A 76 64.22 -54.25 -52.31
C GLU A 76 64.94 -52.88 -52.31
N THR A 77 65.40 -52.44 -51.15
CA THR A 77 66.20 -51.20 -51.01
C THR A 77 67.43 -51.29 -51.93
N ASN A 78 67.76 -50.19 -52.62
CA ASN A 78 68.86 -50.11 -53.59
C ASN A 78 68.67 -50.83 -54.95
N ALA A 79 67.48 -51.38 -55.25
CA ALA A 79 67.18 -51.97 -56.58
C ALA A 79 67.01 -50.94 -57.73
N GLY A 80 67.39 -49.67 -57.53
CA GLY A 80 67.30 -48.64 -58.56
C GLY A 80 65.89 -48.08 -58.85
N LYS A 81 64.87 -48.41 -58.04
CA LYS A 81 63.49 -47.91 -58.21
C LYS A 81 63.42 -46.39 -58.35
N SER A 82 64.12 -45.65 -57.49
CA SER A 82 64.15 -44.18 -57.54
C SER A 82 64.81 -43.66 -58.82
N THR A 83 65.88 -44.31 -59.28
CA THR A 83 66.60 -43.94 -60.52
C THR A 83 65.72 -44.12 -61.76
N LEU A 84 64.93 -45.19 -61.80
CA LEU A 84 64.02 -45.46 -62.91
C LEU A 84 62.85 -44.49 -62.94
N ILE A 85 62.26 -44.17 -61.79
CA ILE A 85 61.24 -43.11 -61.68
C ILE A 85 61.79 -41.78 -62.19
N GLU A 86 63.02 -41.44 -61.81
CA GLU A 86 63.64 -40.17 -62.20
C GLU A 86 63.99 -40.15 -63.70
N SER A 87 64.45 -41.27 -64.24
CA SER A 87 64.70 -41.41 -65.68
C SER A 87 63.41 -41.23 -66.48
N LEU A 88 62.29 -41.79 -66.04
CA LEU A 88 60.99 -41.58 -66.67
C LEU A 88 60.57 -40.10 -66.62
N ARG A 89 60.75 -39.43 -65.48
CA ARG A 89 60.46 -37.99 -65.36
C ARG A 89 61.28 -37.12 -66.30
N ILE A 90 62.56 -37.44 -66.48
CA ILE A 90 63.46 -36.74 -67.40
C ILE A 90 63.06 -37.01 -68.86
N ILE A 91 62.81 -38.28 -69.22
CA ILE A 91 62.42 -38.68 -70.58
C ILE A 91 61.11 -38.00 -71.00
N PHE A 92 60.16 -37.85 -70.08
CA PHE A 92 58.87 -37.20 -70.36
C PHE A 92 58.86 -35.68 -70.10
N ASN A 93 60.01 -35.08 -69.73
CA ASN A 93 60.22 -33.65 -69.60
C ASN A 93 59.03 -32.92 -68.92
N GLU A 94 58.73 -33.29 -67.68
CA GLU A 94 57.57 -32.89 -66.84
C GLU A 94 57.57 -31.37 -66.48
N GLN A 95 57.73 -30.49 -67.47
CA GLN A 95 57.84 -29.05 -67.32
C GLN A 95 56.50 -28.40 -66.98
N GLN A 96 55.38 -28.97 -67.45
CA GLN A 96 54.03 -28.47 -67.14
C GLN A 96 53.73 -28.48 -65.63
N ARG A 97 54.15 -29.53 -64.91
CA ARG A 97 54.00 -29.55 -63.45
C ARG A 97 54.86 -28.50 -62.76
N GLN A 98 56.07 -28.24 -63.24
CA GLN A 98 56.92 -27.19 -62.66
C GLN A 98 56.32 -25.79 -62.84
N GLU A 99 55.71 -25.51 -63.99
CA GLU A 99 55.08 -24.22 -64.26
C GLU A 99 53.80 -24.01 -63.42
N ARG A 100 52.96 -25.05 -63.26
CA ARG A 100 51.77 -24.98 -62.40
C ARG A 100 52.10 -24.74 -60.94
N ILE A 101 53.21 -25.29 -60.44
CA ILE A 101 53.64 -25.06 -59.05
C ILE A 101 54.04 -23.59 -58.84
N ARG A 102 54.74 -22.97 -59.80
CA ARG A 102 55.11 -21.54 -59.72
C ARG A 102 53.89 -20.62 -59.75
N GLN A 103 52.95 -20.88 -60.64
CA GLN A 103 51.73 -20.06 -60.75
C GLN A 103 50.88 -20.13 -59.47
N ASN A 104 50.71 -21.32 -58.90
CA ASN A 104 49.95 -21.50 -57.66
C ASN A 104 50.62 -20.82 -56.45
N GLN A 105 51.95 -20.78 -56.39
CA GLN A 105 52.68 -20.09 -55.32
C GLN A 105 52.47 -18.57 -55.38
N ALA A 106 52.55 -17.97 -56.57
CA ALA A 106 52.29 -16.53 -56.74
C ALA A 106 50.86 -16.14 -56.33
N THR A 107 49.86 -16.96 -56.67
CA THR A 107 48.46 -16.71 -56.27
C THR A 107 48.24 -16.85 -54.76
N ALA A 108 48.93 -17.79 -54.11
CA ALA A 108 48.82 -17.96 -52.66
C ALA A 108 49.38 -16.75 -51.89
N ASP A 109 50.49 -16.17 -52.37
CA ASP A 109 51.11 -14.99 -51.76
C ASP A 109 50.22 -13.74 -51.90
N ASP A 110 49.59 -13.53 -53.05
CA ASP A 110 48.64 -12.43 -53.27
C ASP A 110 47.39 -12.55 -52.38
N ILE A 111 46.83 -13.76 -52.26
CA ILE A 111 45.68 -14.02 -51.36
C ILE A 111 46.08 -13.77 -49.91
N ALA A 112 47.26 -14.23 -49.49
CA ALA A 112 47.76 -13.99 -48.13
C ALA A 112 47.94 -12.49 -47.83
N ALA A 113 48.42 -11.70 -48.80
CA ALA A 113 48.58 -10.26 -48.66
C ALA A 113 47.25 -9.53 -48.49
N VAL A 114 46.24 -9.84 -49.32
CA VAL A 114 44.90 -9.25 -49.24
C VAL A 114 44.20 -9.63 -47.92
N PHE A 115 44.24 -10.90 -47.53
CA PHE A 115 43.65 -11.35 -46.26
C PHE A 115 44.30 -10.68 -45.04
N SER A 116 45.62 -10.49 -45.07
CA SER A 116 46.35 -9.82 -43.99
C SER A 116 45.96 -8.34 -43.87
N GLN A 117 45.82 -7.65 -45.01
CA GLN A 117 45.41 -6.25 -45.07
C GLN A 117 43.98 -6.05 -44.54
N ASP A 118 43.04 -6.89 -44.96
CA ASP A 118 41.64 -6.81 -44.52
C ASP A 118 41.49 -7.14 -43.03
N SER A 119 42.25 -8.12 -42.54
CA SER A 119 42.26 -8.47 -41.11
C SER A 119 42.77 -7.32 -40.25
N ALA A 120 43.85 -6.65 -40.66
CA ALA A 120 44.37 -5.48 -39.95
C ALA A 120 43.37 -4.33 -39.90
N ARG A 121 42.63 -4.10 -41.00
CA ARG A 121 41.59 -3.07 -41.08
C ARG A 121 40.40 -3.38 -40.17
N LEU A 122 39.97 -4.64 -40.12
CA LEU A 122 38.90 -5.09 -39.23
C LEU A 122 39.28 -4.93 -37.75
N ILE A 123 40.52 -5.24 -37.38
CA ILE A 123 41.02 -5.04 -36.01
C ILE A 123 41.02 -3.56 -35.63
N ASP A 124 41.46 -2.66 -36.53
CA ASP A 124 41.43 -1.21 -36.26
C ASP A 124 40.00 -0.68 -36.10
N ASP A 125 39.06 -1.10 -36.94
CA ASP A 125 37.65 -0.69 -36.83
C ASP A 125 37.02 -1.17 -35.52
N LEU A 126 37.26 -2.44 -35.14
CA LEU A 126 36.79 -2.98 -33.86
C LEU A 126 37.37 -2.22 -32.67
N ASN A 127 38.67 -1.91 -32.70
CA ASN A 127 39.33 -1.22 -31.60
C ASN A 127 38.79 0.21 -31.44
N ARG A 128 38.53 0.92 -32.54
CA ARG A 128 37.87 2.24 -32.51
C ARG A 128 36.47 2.18 -31.90
N ARG A 129 35.66 1.19 -32.30
CA ARG A 129 34.31 1.02 -31.75
C ARG A 129 34.33 0.67 -30.27
N TYR A 130 35.26 -0.19 -29.85
CA TYR A 130 35.44 -0.56 -28.46
C TYR A 130 35.80 0.67 -27.60
N LEU A 131 36.76 1.49 -28.05
CA LEU A 131 37.15 2.72 -27.36
C LEU A 131 36.01 3.74 -27.28
N ALA A 132 35.22 3.88 -28.34
CA ALA A 132 34.04 4.77 -28.34
C ALA A 132 32.98 4.28 -27.35
N PHE A 133 32.73 2.97 -27.31
CA PHE A 133 31.79 2.36 -26.37
C PHE A 133 32.22 2.56 -24.91
N ASP A 134 33.51 2.36 -24.59
CA ASP A 134 34.04 2.61 -23.25
C ASP A 134 33.85 4.08 -22.83
N ALA A 135 34.02 5.03 -23.75
CA ALA A 135 33.76 6.45 -23.50
C ALA A 135 32.27 6.72 -23.21
N ASP A 136 31.36 6.13 -23.99
CA ASP A 136 29.91 6.27 -23.78
C ASP A 136 29.48 5.69 -22.42
N VAL A 137 30.02 4.51 -22.05
CA VAL A 137 29.76 3.89 -20.74
C VAL A 137 30.23 4.79 -19.60
N ALA A 138 31.39 5.43 -19.73
CA ALA A 138 31.89 6.37 -18.73
C ALA A 138 30.96 7.59 -18.58
N VAL A 139 30.45 8.15 -19.68
CA VAL A 139 29.49 9.26 -19.66
C VAL A 139 28.19 8.85 -18.96
N ILE A 140 27.66 7.68 -19.27
CA ILE A 140 26.45 7.15 -18.61
C ILE A 140 26.69 6.95 -17.11
N GLY A 141 27.82 6.37 -16.73
CA GLY A 141 28.18 6.17 -15.32
C GLY A 141 28.28 7.48 -14.53
N GLN A 142 28.85 8.52 -15.15
CA GLN A 142 28.88 9.86 -14.56
C GLN A 142 27.46 10.42 -14.41
N GLY A 143 26.63 10.33 -15.44
CA GLY A 143 25.23 10.79 -15.39
C GLY A 143 24.38 10.10 -14.32
N ILE A 144 24.57 8.79 -14.10
CA ILE A 144 23.92 8.05 -13.00
C ILE A 144 24.37 8.58 -11.65
N THR A 145 25.66 8.86 -11.49
CA THR A 145 26.24 9.39 -10.25
C THR A 145 25.68 10.77 -9.92
N ASP A 146 25.60 11.65 -10.92
CA ASP A 146 25.03 13.00 -10.79
C ASP A 146 23.54 12.93 -10.45
N LEU A 147 22.77 12.06 -11.12
CA LEU A 147 21.35 11.85 -10.81
C LEU A 147 21.15 11.33 -9.38
N ALA A 148 21.97 10.38 -8.95
CA ALA A 148 21.92 9.86 -7.58
C ALA A 148 22.28 10.92 -6.54
N ALA A 149 23.14 11.88 -6.86
CA ALA A 149 23.42 13.03 -6.00
C ALA A 149 22.19 13.96 -5.91
N THR A 150 21.57 14.31 -7.03
CA THR A 150 20.38 15.16 -7.09
C THR A 150 19.21 14.57 -6.29
N VAL A 151 18.89 13.28 -6.51
CA VAL A 151 17.79 12.60 -5.79
C VAL A 151 18.05 12.57 -4.29
N ARG A 152 19.31 12.36 -3.86
CA ARG A 152 19.66 12.41 -2.43
C ARG A 152 19.50 13.81 -1.85
N GLN A 153 19.88 14.85 -2.59
CA GLN A 153 19.72 16.23 -2.16
C GLN A 153 18.24 16.61 -2.03
N GLU A 154 17.42 16.29 -3.03
CA GLU A 154 15.98 16.52 -2.99
C GLU A 154 15.32 15.76 -1.83
N GLY A 155 15.71 14.50 -1.63
CA GLY A 155 15.24 13.70 -0.50
C GLY A 155 15.61 14.29 0.86
N ALA A 156 16.79 14.91 0.99
CA ALA A 156 17.20 15.61 2.21
C ALA A 156 16.35 16.86 2.48
N VAL A 157 16.06 17.66 1.45
CA VAL A 157 15.19 18.83 1.55
C VAL A 157 13.78 18.43 1.97
N VAL A 158 13.21 17.38 1.36
CA VAL A 158 11.88 16.89 1.73
C VAL A 158 11.85 16.42 3.19
N ARG A 159 12.91 15.74 3.64
CA ARG A 159 13.01 15.28 5.04
C ARG A 159 13.06 16.45 6.01
N ASP A 160 13.87 17.47 5.73
CA ASP A 160 13.93 18.69 6.54
C ASP A 160 12.58 19.39 6.64
N VAL A 161 11.83 19.46 5.53
CA VAL A 161 10.46 20.00 5.53
C VAL A 161 9.51 19.15 6.39
N ILE A 162 9.57 17.82 6.30
CA ILE A 162 8.72 16.92 7.11
C ILE A 162 9.03 17.11 8.60
N ASP A 163 10.32 17.14 8.97
CA ASP A 163 10.75 17.31 10.36
C ASP A 163 10.30 18.68 10.90
N GLY A 164 10.48 19.75 10.11
CA GLY A 164 10.00 21.08 10.47
C GLY A 164 8.47 21.19 10.59
N LEU A 165 7.70 20.45 9.78
CA LEU A 165 6.24 20.38 9.93
C LEU A 165 5.83 19.59 11.17
N ALA A 166 6.52 18.51 11.51
CA ALA A 166 6.26 17.73 12.71
C ALA A 166 6.49 18.56 13.98
N GLU A 167 7.60 19.31 14.06
CA GLU A 167 7.87 20.21 15.18
C GLU A 167 6.78 21.28 15.34
N ARG A 168 6.35 21.90 14.24
CA ARG A 168 5.25 22.89 14.25
C ARG A 168 3.93 22.27 14.70
N GLN A 169 3.64 21.04 14.27
CA GLN A 169 2.43 20.32 14.68
C GLN A 169 2.44 20.01 16.19
N ASP A 170 3.58 19.60 16.74
CA ASP A 170 3.71 19.31 18.16
C ASP A 170 3.64 20.59 19.01
N ALA A 171 4.27 21.68 18.56
CA ALA A 171 4.12 22.99 19.18
C ALA A 171 2.64 23.45 19.20
N ALA A 172 1.93 23.31 18.08
CA ALA A 172 0.51 23.64 18.01
C ALA A 172 -0.35 22.77 18.95
N ARG A 173 -0.07 21.46 19.04
CA ARG A 173 -0.74 20.54 19.98
C ARG A 173 -0.52 20.96 21.43
N GLN A 174 0.71 21.32 21.79
CA GLN A 174 1.03 21.79 23.14
C GLN A 174 0.29 23.10 23.47
N GLN A 175 0.23 24.03 22.52
CA GLN A 175 -0.49 25.30 22.69
C GLN A 175 -2.01 25.07 22.87
N VAL A 176 -2.61 24.20 22.06
CA VAL A 176 -4.02 23.79 22.22
C VAL A 176 -4.25 23.13 23.57
N GLY A 177 -3.33 22.26 24.02
CA GLY A 177 -3.40 21.63 25.34
C GLY A 177 -3.26 22.61 26.51
N ALA A 178 -2.46 23.67 26.35
CA ALA A 178 -2.36 24.76 27.33
C ALA A 178 -3.67 25.56 27.39
N LEU A 179 -4.19 26.00 26.24
CA LEU A 179 -5.47 26.71 26.16
C LEU A 179 -6.63 25.87 26.72
N GLY A 180 -6.64 24.56 26.47
CA GLY A 180 -7.64 23.66 27.03
C GLY A 180 -7.61 23.61 28.57
N ARG A 181 -6.42 23.61 29.17
CA ARG A 181 -6.26 23.68 30.63
C ARG A 181 -6.71 25.03 31.19
N ASP A 182 -6.38 26.13 30.52
CA ASP A 182 -6.79 27.47 30.93
C ASP A 182 -8.32 27.63 30.87
N ILE A 183 -8.95 27.14 29.81
CA ILE A 183 -10.43 27.13 29.69
C ILE A 183 -11.05 26.31 30.82
N ALA A 184 -10.53 25.12 31.12
CA ALA A 184 -11.04 24.28 32.20
C ALA A 184 -10.91 24.98 33.57
N ALA A 185 -9.76 25.61 33.83
CA ALA A 185 -9.53 26.36 35.06
C ALA A 185 -10.50 27.55 35.21
N LEU A 186 -10.75 28.28 34.12
CA LEU A 186 -11.74 29.38 34.10
C LEU A 186 -13.16 28.87 34.35
N GLN A 187 -13.56 27.76 33.73
CA GLN A 187 -14.87 27.15 33.93
C GLN A 187 -15.08 26.67 35.38
N ASP A 188 -14.06 26.03 35.96
CA ASP A 188 -14.10 25.60 37.35
C ASP A 188 -14.12 26.79 38.32
N GLY A 189 -13.39 27.86 38.03
CA GLY A 189 -13.45 29.12 38.76
C GLY A 189 -14.87 29.70 38.76
N GLN A 190 -15.48 29.84 37.58
CA GLN A 190 -16.85 30.35 37.45
C GLN A 190 -17.88 29.45 38.16
N ARG A 191 -17.72 28.12 38.10
CA ARG A 191 -18.59 27.19 38.85
C ARG A 191 -18.48 27.39 40.35
N ARG A 192 -17.25 27.50 40.88
CA ARG A 192 -17.00 27.73 42.32
C ARG A 192 -17.59 29.06 42.77
N GLU A 193 -17.43 30.13 41.99
CA GLU A 193 -18.02 31.44 42.29
C GLU A 193 -19.56 31.40 42.28
N ALA A 194 -20.17 30.74 41.29
CA ALA A 194 -21.61 30.56 41.21
C ALA A 194 -22.16 29.73 42.38
N GLU A 195 -21.48 28.64 42.75
CA GLU A 195 -21.84 27.83 43.92
C GLU A 195 -21.68 28.60 45.23
N ALA A 196 -20.58 29.34 45.42
CA ALA A 196 -20.37 30.18 46.59
C ALA A 196 -21.46 31.24 46.73
N THR A 197 -21.79 31.91 45.62
CA THR A 197 -22.87 32.91 45.58
C THR A 197 -24.22 32.28 45.93
N ARG A 198 -24.55 31.11 45.36
CA ARG A 198 -25.78 30.36 45.67
C ARG A 198 -25.83 29.91 47.14
N ARG A 199 -24.71 29.45 47.71
CA ARG A 199 -24.65 29.06 49.13
C ARG A 199 -24.83 30.27 50.04
N ALA A 200 -24.19 31.39 49.74
CA ALA A 200 -24.34 32.63 50.51
C ALA A 200 -25.78 33.15 50.47
N THR A 201 -26.42 33.18 49.30
CA THR A 201 -27.84 33.60 49.17
C THR A 201 -28.78 32.62 49.89
N ALA A 202 -28.55 31.31 49.79
CA ALA A 202 -29.33 30.31 50.51
C ALA A 202 -29.18 30.42 52.04
N GLN A 203 -27.96 30.64 52.54
CA GLN A 203 -27.70 30.86 53.97
C GLN A 203 -28.36 32.13 54.48
N ASN A 204 -28.27 33.24 53.74
CA ASN A 204 -28.95 34.49 54.09
C ASN A 204 -30.47 34.31 54.13
N ALA A 205 -31.05 33.64 53.13
CA ALA A 205 -32.49 33.34 53.11
C ALA A 205 -32.91 32.45 54.28
N ALA A 206 -32.15 31.39 54.58
CA ALA A 206 -32.41 30.53 55.74
C ALA A 206 -32.33 31.29 57.07
N GLY A 207 -31.37 32.20 57.21
CA GLY A 207 -31.25 33.08 58.37
C GLY A 207 -32.46 34.01 58.54
N ILE A 208 -32.96 34.60 57.44
CA ILE A 208 -34.18 35.43 57.45
C ILE A 208 -35.39 34.60 57.86
N VAL A 209 -35.55 33.39 57.30
CA VAL A 209 -36.66 32.48 57.66
C VAL A 209 -36.59 32.09 59.13
N ALA A 210 -35.41 31.75 59.65
CA ALA A 210 -35.23 31.42 61.05
C ALA A 210 -35.57 32.60 61.97
N ALA A 211 -35.10 33.81 61.66
CA ALA A 211 -35.42 35.01 62.43
C ALA A 211 -36.93 35.33 62.43
N LEU A 212 -37.61 35.13 61.29
CA LEU A 212 -39.07 35.27 61.20
C LEU A 212 -39.80 34.22 62.04
N ALA A 213 -39.35 32.97 62.00
CA ALA A 213 -39.91 31.89 62.81
C ALA A 213 -39.75 32.17 64.31
N ASP A 214 -38.58 32.63 64.75
CA ASP A 214 -38.34 33.03 66.14
C ASP A 214 -39.23 34.20 66.56
N ARG A 215 -39.41 35.20 65.68
CA ARG A 215 -40.31 36.33 65.94
C ARG A 215 -41.77 35.88 66.05
N ALA A 216 -42.21 34.96 65.19
CA ALA A 216 -43.55 34.39 65.24
C ALA A 216 -43.77 33.54 66.50
N ALA A 217 -42.77 32.76 66.92
CA ALA A 217 -42.81 31.99 68.15
C ALA A 217 -42.84 32.88 69.40
N ALA A 218 -42.06 33.97 69.42
CA ALA A 218 -42.12 35.00 70.47
C ALA A 218 -43.52 35.64 70.53
N PHE A 219 -44.05 36.07 69.39
CA PHE A 219 -45.39 36.64 69.31
C PHE A 219 -46.48 35.68 69.80
N SER A 220 -46.40 34.39 69.44
CA SER A 220 -47.32 33.36 69.93
C SER A 220 -47.26 33.20 71.44
N ARG A 221 -46.05 33.22 72.04
CA ARG A 221 -45.87 33.18 73.50
C ARG A 221 -46.47 34.41 74.18
N ASP A 222 -46.26 35.60 73.62
CA ASP A 222 -46.82 36.85 74.15
C ASP A 222 -48.35 36.84 74.08
N MET A 223 -48.94 36.35 72.98
CA MET A 223 -50.38 36.19 72.82
C MET A 223 -50.96 35.15 73.80
N ALA A 224 -50.26 34.04 74.03
CA ALA A 224 -50.66 33.05 75.03
C ALA A 224 -50.61 33.62 76.46
N ALA A 225 -49.57 34.40 76.78
CA ALA A 225 -49.44 35.08 78.07
C ALA A 225 -50.55 36.13 78.28
N LEU A 226 -50.89 36.91 77.25
CA LEU A 226 -52.03 37.83 77.25
C LEU A 226 -53.36 37.08 77.45
N GLY A 227 -53.56 35.98 76.74
CA GLY A 227 -54.76 35.13 76.90
C GLY A 227 -54.89 34.59 78.32
N ALA A 228 -53.80 34.12 78.92
CA ALA A 228 -53.77 33.66 80.30
C ALA A 228 -54.04 34.81 81.31
N ALA A 229 -53.51 36.00 81.07
CA ALA A 229 -53.75 37.18 81.89
C ALA A 229 -55.22 37.63 81.84
N VAL A 230 -55.83 37.64 80.65
CA VAL A 230 -57.26 37.95 80.48
C VAL A 230 -58.13 36.91 81.18
N ALA A 231 -57.85 35.61 80.99
CA ALA A 231 -58.57 34.54 81.68
C ALA A 231 -58.44 34.64 83.22
N GLY A 232 -57.26 35.02 83.71
CA GLY A 232 -57.03 35.31 85.13
C GLY A 232 -57.85 36.49 85.63
N ALA A 233 -57.89 37.60 84.88
CA ALA A 233 -58.71 38.77 85.22
C ALA A 233 -60.21 38.45 85.22
N GLU A 234 -60.69 37.64 84.28
CA GLU A 234 -62.08 37.17 84.25
C GLU A 234 -62.42 36.23 85.43
N ALA A 235 -61.48 35.40 85.88
CA ALA A 235 -61.65 34.57 87.06
C ALA A 235 -61.78 35.43 88.33
N ILE A 236 -60.92 36.44 88.49
CA ILE A 236 -60.97 37.39 89.61
C ILE A 236 -62.30 38.17 89.59
N ALA A 237 -62.74 38.64 88.43
CA ALA A 237 -64.01 39.37 88.29
C ALA A 237 -65.25 38.49 88.58
N ARG A 238 -65.17 37.16 88.37
CA ARG A 238 -66.23 36.21 88.72
C ARG A 238 -66.28 35.96 90.23
N GLU A 239 -65.12 35.85 90.88
CA GLU A 239 -64.98 35.71 92.33
C GLU A 239 -65.59 36.91 93.07
N GLU A 240 -65.34 38.11 92.55
CA GLU A 240 -65.77 39.37 93.17
C GLU A 240 -67.29 39.58 93.06
N ARG A 241 -67.91 39.15 91.95
CA ARG A 241 -69.38 39.17 91.81
C ARG A 241 -70.08 38.22 92.79
N ARG A 242 -69.50 37.05 93.06
CA ARG A 242 -70.01 36.11 94.09
C ARG A 242 -69.97 36.70 95.49
N ARG A 243 -68.87 37.37 95.86
CA ARG A 243 -68.77 38.06 97.16
C ARG A 243 -69.81 39.17 97.32
N ARG A 244 -70.08 39.95 96.27
CA ARG A 244 -71.13 40.99 96.31
C ARG A 244 -72.55 40.41 96.41
N THR A 245 -72.83 39.25 95.83
CA THR A 245 -74.14 38.60 95.97
C THR A 245 -74.36 38.05 97.37
N LEU A 246 -73.33 37.45 97.96
CA LEU A 246 -73.37 36.98 99.35
C LEU A 246 -73.57 38.13 100.34
N LEU A 247 -72.84 39.24 100.18
CA LEU A 247 -73.00 40.43 101.01
C LEU A 247 -74.39 41.05 100.86
N ARG A 248 -74.97 41.09 99.65
CA ARG A 248 -76.33 41.57 99.43
C ARG A 248 -77.40 40.70 100.12
N ASN A 249 -77.22 39.38 100.11
CA ASN A 249 -78.14 38.47 100.79
C ASN A 249 -78.01 38.55 102.32
N LEU A 250 -76.80 38.79 102.84
CA LEU A 250 -76.56 39.01 104.27
C LEU A 250 -77.22 40.31 104.78
N ILE A 251 -77.15 41.39 103.99
CA ILE A 251 -77.77 42.69 104.32
C ILE A 251 -79.30 42.58 104.39
N TRP A 252 -79.93 41.82 103.50
CA TRP A 252 -81.38 41.56 103.57
C TRP A 252 -81.79 40.72 104.80
N ALA A 253 -80.95 39.76 105.23
CA ALA A 253 -81.23 38.93 106.39
C ALA A 253 -81.15 39.71 107.73
N VAL A 254 -80.25 40.69 107.83
CA VAL A 254 -80.05 41.49 109.06
C VAL A 254 -81.09 42.62 109.19
N GLY A 255 -81.53 43.20 108.07
CA GLY A 255 -82.53 44.29 108.08
C GLY A 255 -83.93 43.89 108.55
N GLY A 256 -84.34 42.63 108.36
CA GLY A 256 -85.68 42.15 108.74
C GLY A 256 -85.90 41.98 110.26
N VAL A 257 -84.85 41.75 111.03
CA VAL A 257 -84.95 41.45 112.47
C VAL A 257 -85.10 42.71 113.33
N VAL A 258 -84.63 43.87 112.86
CA VAL A 258 -84.60 45.11 113.64
C VAL A 258 -85.96 45.84 113.66
N LEU A 259 -86.81 45.66 112.64
CA LEU A 259 -88.13 46.31 112.59
C LEU A 259 -89.23 45.57 113.38
N GLY A 260 -89.03 44.28 113.70
CA GLY A 260 -90.00 43.51 114.49
C GLY A 260 -89.96 43.77 116.01
N VAL A 261 -88.81 44.21 116.54
CA VAL A 261 -88.59 44.33 117.99
C VAL A 261 -89.03 45.69 118.55
N LEU A 262 -89.10 46.74 117.73
CA LEU A 262 -89.50 48.10 118.17
C LEU A 262 -91.03 48.32 118.25
N GLY A 263 -91.85 47.43 117.65
CA GLY A 263 -93.31 47.53 117.74
C GLY A 263 -93.93 46.93 119.01
N GLY A 264 -93.21 46.06 119.73
CA GLY A 264 -93.76 45.28 120.86
C GLY A 264 -93.57 45.89 122.25
N ALA A 265 -92.66 46.87 122.43
CA ALA A 265 -92.24 47.31 123.76
C ALA A 265 -92.95 48.57 124.29
N LEU A 266 -93.70 49.33 123.47
CA LEU A 266 -94.44 50.52 123.94
C LEU A 266 -95.86 50.22 124.45
N GLY A 267 -96.35 48.99 124.31
CA GLY A 267 -97.73 48.62 124.68
C GLY A 267 -97.96 48.12 126.10
N PHE A 268 -96.90 47.83 126.89
CA PHE A 268 -97.05 46.96 128.06
C PHE A 268 -96.62 47.55 129.43
N LEU A 269 -96.36 48.86 129.57
CA LEU A 269 -95.75 49.33 130.84
C LEU A 269 -96.12 50.73 131.33
N LEU A 270 -97.41 51.12 131.38
CA LEU A 270 -97.88 52.19 132.28
C LEU A 270 -99.41 52.24 132.52
N LEU A 271 -100.06 51.07 132.63
CA LEU A 271 -101.46 50.93 133.07
C LEU A 271 -101.57 50.08 134.35
N HIS A 272 -101.21 50.65 135.51
CA HIS A 272 -101.65 50.32 136.90
C HIS A 272 -100.69 51.02 137.89
N ARG A 273 -101.06 51.73 138.96
CA ARG A 273 -102.32 52.07 139.70
C ARG A 273 -101.86 52.97 140.90
N PRO A 274 -102.67 53.30 141.94
CA PRO A 274 -103.89 54.11 142.06
C PRO A 274 -103.68 55.40 142.92
N GLY A 275 -104.60 56.37 142.81
CA GLY A 275 -104.65 57.59 143.63
C GLY A 275 -104.98 58.82 142.80
#